data_AF-A0A0G1PVX3-F1
#
_entry.id   AF-A0A0G1PVX3-F1
#
_cell.length_a   1.000
_cell.length_b   1.000
_cell.length_c   1.000
_cell.angle_alpha   90.00
_cell.angle_beta   90.00
_cell.angle_gamma   90.00
#
_symmetry.space_group_name_H-M   'P 1'
#
loop_
_entity.id
_entity.type
_entity.pdbx_description
1 polymer ?
#
loop_
_entity_poly.entity_id
_entity_poly.type
_entity_poly.pdbx_seq_one_letter_code
_entity_poly.pdbx_strand_id
1 'polypeptide(L)'
;MIPKLIEQPTWGGDYIVKTKEWQQKNEFSSRKIGQSYELFNGSNLSLLTHSEDSHFTGELTDPKAVSQETSPANAMPLSQLIATNAETVLGKDVTSAFGPKMFLLIKFTQALGNSFQLHIKDGTAHPKWKPKPESWYYFEPGFITLGVKASVDWDVYQKTMTDLNNQILALGKQVATGRLEIIKAKTEIGELITNYNPWAFVNVLHPQKDALIDLSPCGIHHSWEEDTQKYPLGNIIYELQLDVLDEVATIRNFDKGKMAKDGTTRPLQI
;
A
#
# COMPACT_ATOMS: atom_id res chain seq x y z
N MET A 1 2.19 0.40 21.79
CA MET A 1 2.60 -0.26 20.52
C MET A 1 3.87 0.39 20.03
N ILE A 2 4.82 -0.37 19.49
CA ILE A 2 5.96 0.18 18.73
C ILE A 2 5.59 0.07 17.24
N PRO A 3 5.37 1.19 16.53
CA PRO A 3 5.09 1.17 15.11
C PRO A 3 6.29 0.67 14.31
N LYS A 4 6.03 -0.12 13.27
CA LYS A 4 7.07 -0.57 12.32
C LYS A 4 7.11 0.36 11.12
N LEU A 5 8.17 1.17 11.01
CA LEU A 5 8.36 2.11 9.91
C LEU A 5 8.98 1.37 8.72
N ILE A 6 8.44 1.62 7.53
CA ILE A 6 8.84 0.96 6.29
C ILE A 6 9.43 2.00 5.36
N GLU A 7 10.72 1.83 5.05
CA GLU A 7 11.42 2.70 4.12
C GLU A 7 10.91 2.49 2.69
N GLN A 8 10.61 3.59 2.00
CA GLN A 8 10.12 3.62 0.63
C GLN A 8 10.87 4.73 -0.14
N PRO A 9 12.12 4.48 -0.57
CA PRO A 9 13.00 5.53 -1.11
C PRO A 9 12.45 6.26 -2.34
N THR A 10 11.57 5.62 -3.11
CA THR A 10 11.03 6.15 -4.36
C THR A 10 9.84 7.09 -4.17
N TRP A 11 9.00 6.88 -3.15
CA TRP A 11 7.71 7.58 -3.02
C TRP A 11 7.35 7.97 -1.58
N GLY A 12 8.06 7.44 -0.57
CA GLY A 12 7.91 7.87 0.81
C GLY A 12 8.49 9.26 1.04
N GLY A 13 8.22 9.82 2.21
CA GLY A 13 8.68 11.14 2.61
C GLY A 13 9.05 11.20 4.08
N ASP A 14 9.00 12.39 4.65
CA ASP A 14 9.33 12.63 6.06
C ASP A 14 8.10 12.92 6.92
N TYR A 15 6.88 12.87 6.36
CA TYR A 15 5.66 13.25 7.06
C TYR A 15 5.44 12.38 8.29
N ILE A 16 5.51 11.05 8.14
CA ILE A 16 5.30 10.07 9.22
C ILE A 16 6.30 10.30 10.35
N VAL A 17 7.59 10.46 10.02
CA VAL A 17 8.65 10.69 11.01
C VAL A 17 8.43 12.02 11.72
N LYS A 18 7.98 13.06 10.97
CA LYS A 18 7.68 14.36 11.55
C LYS A 18 6.50 14.34 12.50
N THR A 19 5.41 13.68 12.12
CA THR A 19 4.21 13.54 12.96
C THR A 19 4.50 12.77 14.24
N LYS A 20 5.45 11.82 14.21
CA LYS A 20 5.89 11.07 15.39
C LYS A 20 6.97 11.78 16.21
N GLU A 21 7.45 12.95 15.78
CA GLU A 21 8.55 13.70 16.41
C GLU A 21 9.89 12.93 16.45
N TRP A 22 10.14 12.05 15.47
CA TRP A 22 11.32 11.19 15.43
C TRP A 22 12.44 11.71 14.51
N GLN A 23 12.37 12.96 14.06
CA GLN A 23 13.35 13.52 13.13
C GLN A 23 14.76 13.63 13.75
N GLN A 24 14.84 13.73 15.09
CA GLN A 24 16.10 13.83 15.83
C GLN A 24 16.74 12.46 16.13
N LYS A 25 16.02 11.36 15.85
CA LYS A 25 16.53 10.00 16.01
C LYS A 25 17.34 9.63 14.76
N ASN A 26 18.63 9.36 14.94
CA ASN A 26 19.59 9.17 13.85
C ASN A 26 19.20 8.05 12.86
N GLU A 27 18.51 7.02 13.34
CA GLU A 27 18.03 5.91 12.55
C GLU A 27 16.94 6.31 11.53
N PHE A 28 16.22 7.41 11.77
CA PHE A 28 15.13 7.91 10.93
C PHE A 28 15.46 9.20 10.17
N SER A 29 16.45 9.97 10.62
CA SER A 29 16.69 11.38 10.23
C SER A 29 17.06 11.65 8.76
N SER A 30 17.13 10.62 7.93
CA SER A 30 17.37 10.75 6.47
C SER A 30 16.54 9.77 5.63
N ARG A 31 15.65 9.02 6.26
CA ARG A 31 14.88 7.94 5.64
C ARG A 31 13.60 8.50 5.04
N LYS A 32 13.28 8.05 3.83
CA LYS A 32 11.96 8.27 3.22
C LYS A 32 11.04 7.15 3.69
N ILE A 33 10.15 7.46 4.61
CA ILE A 33 9.19 6.51 5.16
C ILE A 33 7.89 6.66 4.40
N GLY A 34 7.44 5.58 3.78
CA GLY A 34 6.17 5.57 3.05
C GLY A 34 5.02 5.01 3.87
N GLN A 35 5.33 4.13 4.83
CA GLN A 35 4.32 3.49 5.67
C GLN A 35 4.83 3.31 7.10
N SER A 36 3.93 3.39 8.06
CA SER A 36 4.13 2.92 9.43
C SER A 36 3.02 1.95 9.77
N TYR A 37 3.36 0.71 10.08
CA TYR A 37 2.39 -0.27 10.57
C TYR A 37 2.21 -0.03 12.06
N GLU A 38 1.10 0.60 12.42
CA GLU A 38 0.77 1.03 13.78
C GLU A 38 0.29 -0.16 14.64
N LEU A 39 -0.45 -1.08 14.01
CA LEU A 39 -0.91 -2.32 14.62
C LEU A 39 -1.11 -3.38 13.54
N PHE A 40 -0.51 -4.56 13.72
CA PHE A 40 -0.70 -5.75 12.88
C PHE A 40 -0.21 -7.00 13.60
N ASN A 41 -0.30 -8.17 12.98
CA ASN A 41 0.07 -9.43 13.63
C ASN A 41 1.54 -9.52 14.07
N GLY A 42 2.44 -8.84 13.38
CA GLY A 42 3.87 -8.78 13.73
C GLY A 42 4.26 -7.55 14.56
N SER A 43 3.31 -6.87 15.21
CA SER A 43 3.59 -5.70 16.03
C SER A 43 4.32 -6.04 17.33
N ASN A 44 5.05 -5.06 17.85
CA ASN A 44 5.72 -5.12 19.13
C ASN A 44 5.03 -4.23 20.18
N LEU A 45 5.01 -4.69 21.42
CA LEU A 45 4.43 -4.02 22.59
C LEU A 45 5.57 -3.50 23.47
N SER A 46 5.37 -2.35 24.11
CA SER A 46 6.27 -1.84 25.14
C SER A 46 5.44 -1.26 26.27
N LEU A 47 5.97 -1.31 27.49
CA LEU A 47 5.39 -0.67 28.66
C LEU A 47 5.79 0.82 28.76
N LEU A 48 6.71 1.28 27.90
CA LEU A 48 7.04 2.69 27.77
C LEU A 48 5.81 3.48 27.30
N THR A 49 5.57 4.64 27.91
CA THR A 49 4.40 5.48 27.60
C THR A 49 4.68 6.55 26.54
N HIS A 50 5.97 6.79 26.22
CA HIS A 50 6.45 7.88 25.38
C HIS A 50 7.63 7.40 24.52
N SER A 51 7.77 7.92 23.29
CA SER A 51 8.87 7.56 22.38
C SER A 51 10.18 8.32 22.65
N GLU A 52 10.12 9.30 23.55
CA GLU A 52 11.25 10.13 23.97
C GLU A 52 12.07 9.44 25.07
N ASP A 53 11.55 8.35 25.65
CA ASP A 53 12.28 7.55 26.63
C ASP A 53 13.60 7.01 26.02
N SER A 54 14.69 7.11 26.76
CA SER A 54 16.01 6.67 26.32
C SER A 54 16.09 5.18 26.00
N HIS A 55 15.17 4.37 26.54
CA HIS A 55 15.08 2.93 26.30
C HIS A 55 14.18 2.59 25.11
N PHE A 56 13.46 3.58 24.55
CA PHE A 56 12.63 3.38 23.38
C PHE A 56 13.50 3.11 22.15
N THR A 57 13.29 1.95 21.54
CA THR A 57 13.88 1.59 20.25
C THR A 57 12.78 1.54 19.20
N GLY A 58 12.79 2.50 18.27
CA GLY A 58 11.87 2.47 17.14
C GLY A 58 12.18 1.31 16.20
N GLU A 59 11.17 0.84 15.46
CA GLU A 59 11.35 -0.26 14.51
C GLU A 59 11.40 0.28 13.08
N LEU A 60 12.44 -0.11 12.33
CA LEU A 60 12.63 0.25 10.92
C LEU A 60 12.86 -1.03 10.10
N THR A 61 12.20 -1.13 8.95
CA THR A 61 12.36 -2.24 8.02
C THR A 61 12.29 -1.76 6.56
N ASP A 62 12.64 -2.67 5.64
CA ASP A 62 12.42 -2.48 4.21
C ASP A 62 11.13 -3.22 3.75
N PRO A 63 10.61 -2.92 2.55
CA PRO A 63 9.35 -3.52 2.08
C PRO A 63 9.40 -5.04 1.89
N LYS A 64 10.59 -5.65 1.78
CA LYS A 64 10.77 -7.10 1.61
C LYS A 64 10.81 -7.85 2.93
N ALA A 65 11.17 -7.17 4.02
CA ALA A 65 11.28 -7.73 5.36
C ALA A 65 10.13 -7.32 6.30
N VAL A 66 9.09 -6.64 5.80
CA VAL A 66 7.98 -6.15 6.63
C VAL A 66 7.25 -7.25 7.41
N SER A 67 7.11 -8.44 6.81
CA SER A 67 6.45 -9.60 7.43
C SER A 67 7.32 -10.35 8.42
N GLN A 68 8.62 -10.03 8.51
CA GLN A 68 9.50 -10.67 9.48
C GLN A 68 9.17 -10.13 10.87
N GLU A 69 8.95 -11.05 11.80
CA GLU A 69 8.83 -10.70 13.21
C GLU A 69 10.19 -10.23 13.72
N THR A 70 10.16 -9.17 14.52
CA THR A 70 11.35 -8.62 15.17
C THR A 70 11.05 -8.51 16.67
N SER A 71 12.08 -8.25 17.47
CA SER A 71 11.90 -7.96 18.89
C SER A 71 12.87 -6.86 19.29
N PRO A 72 12.49 -5.57 19.11
CA PRO A 72 13.26 -4.45 19.60
C PRO A 72 13.57 -4.58 21.10
N ALA A 73 14.64 -3.95 21.57
CA ALA A 73 14.95 -3.92 23.00
C ALA A 73 13.79 -3.30 23.79
N ASN A 74 13.52 -3.82 25.00
CA ASN A 74 12.42 -3.38 25.86
C ASN A 74 11.02 -3.50 25.22
N ALA A 75 10.88 -4.49 24.32
CA ALA A 75 9.64 -4.81 23.66
C ALA A 75 9.30 -6.30 23.77
N MET A 76 8.01 -6.62 23.59
CA MET A 76 7.47 -7.97 23.50
C MET A 76 6.67 -8.10 22.21
N PRO A 77 6.90 -9.13 21.37
CA PRO A 77 6.04 -9.40 20.23
C PRO A 77 4.58 -9.61 20.66
N LEU A 78 3.64 -9.00 19.96
CA LEU A 78 2.20 -9.16 20.21
C LEU A 78 1.78 -10.64 20.13
N SER A 79 2.41 -11.40 19.22
CA SER A 79 2.23 -12.84 19.07
C SER A 79 2.47 -13.61 20.38
N GLN A 80 3.47 -13.23 21.17
CA GLN A 80 3.76 -13.85 22.46
C GLN A 80 2.63 -13.58 23.47
N LEU A 81 2.13 -12.35 23.53
CA LEU A 81 1.02 -12.00 24.41
C LEU A 81 -0.25 -12.77 24.01
N ILE A 82 -0.57 -12.82 22.72
CA ILE A 82 -1.71 -13.59 22.19
C ILE A 82 -1.58 -15.08 22.55
N ALA A 83 -0.37 -15.65 22.46
CA ALA A 83 -0.12 -17.05 22.79
C ALA A 83 -0.37 -17.37 24.28
N THR A 84 -0.29 -16.38 25.19
CA THR A 84 -0.62 -16.60 26.60
C THR A 84 -2.12 -16.78 26.84
N ASN A 85 -2.95 -15.94 26.20
CA ASN A 85 -4.40 -16.01 26.29
C ASN A 85 -5.07 -15.17 25.18
N ALA A 86 -5.32 -15.77 24.02
CA ALA A 86 -5.84 -15.07 22.85
C ALA A 86 -7.21 -14.40 23.11
N GLU A 87 -8.12 -15.06 23.83
CA GLU A 87 -9.45 -14.49 24.11
C GLU A 87 -9.39 -13.26 25.01
N THR A 88 -8.45 -13.21 25.95
CA THR A 88 -8.27 -12.03 26.82
C THR A 88 -7.65 -10.85 26.06
N VAL A 89 -6.75 -11.13 25.12
CA VAL A 89 -6.00 -10.10 24.38
C VAL A 89 -6.79 -9.56 23.19
N LEU A 90 -7.41 -10.46 22.42
CA LEU A 90 -8.12 -10.13 21.17
C LEU A 90 -9.63 -10.05 21.35
N GLY A 91 -10.17 -10.65 22.42
CA GLY A 91 -11.60 -10.90 22.58
C GLY A 91 -12.00 -12.28 22.06
N LYS A 92 -13.01 -12.87 22.71
CA LYS A 92 -13.54 -14.20 22.36
C LYS A 92 -14.09 -14.24 20.93
N ASP A 93 -14.88 -13.25 20.53
CA ASP A 93 -15.53 -13.23 19.21
C ASP A 93 -14.50 -13.11 18.08
N VAL A 94 -13.49 -12.26 18.26
CA VAL A 94 -12.38 -12.11 17.32
C VAL A 94 -11.59 -13.42 17.21
N THR A 95 -11.26 -14.03 18.34
CA THR A 95 -10.52 -15.31 18.36
C THR A 95 -11.32 -16.42 17.69
N SER A 96 -12.64 -16.47 17.91
CA SER A 96 -13.52 -17.45 17.27
C SER A 96 -13.64 -17.24 15.76
N ALA A 97 -13.66 -15.99 15.28
CA ALA A 97 -13.85 -15.67 13.88
C ALA A 97 -12.55 -15.74 13.05
N PHE A 98 -11.43 -15.30 13.62
CA PHE A 98 -10.17 -15.11 12.89
C PHE A 98 -8.99 -15.94 13.40
N GLY A 99 -9.19 -16.68 14.51
CA GLY A 99 -8.16 -17.45 15.19
C GLY A 99 -7.32 -16.60 16.17
N PRO A 100 -6.31 -17.20 16.81
CA PRO A 100 -5.47 -16.53 17.82
C PRO A 100 -4.40 -15.66 17.15
N LYS A 101 -4.82 -14.64 16.40
CA LYS A 101 -3.93 -13.70 15.71
C LYS A 101 -4.58 -12.32 15.58
N MET A 102 -3.77 -11.27 15.51
CA MET A 102 -4.30 -9.94 15.15
C MET A 102 -4.72 -9.96 13.69
N PHE A 103 -6.01 -9.74 13.42
CA PHE A 103 -6.58 -9.84 12.07
C PHE A 103 -6.62 -8.51 11.32
N LEU A 104 -6.36 -7.40 12.03
CA LEU A 104 -6.33 -6.05 11.47
C LEU A 104 -4.90 -5.60 11.21
N LEU A 105 -4.73 -4.81 10.16
CA LEU A 105 -3.54 -4.04 9.88
C LEU A 105 -3.93 -2.56 9.77
N ILE A 106 -3.42 -1.75 10.70
CA ILE A 106 -3.55 -0.30 10.72
C ILE A 106 -2.25 0.31 10.21
N LYS A 107 -2.32 1.07 9.12
CA LYS A 107 -1.17 1.75 8.52
C LYS A 107 -1.33 3.25 8.55
N PHE A 108 -0.29 3.97 8.95
CA PHE A 108 -0.09 5.36 8.56
C PHE A 108 0.66 5.39 7.23
N THR A 109 0.03 5.87 6.17
CA THR A 109 0.61 5.85 4.82
C THR A 109 0.85 7.28 4.31
N GLN A 110 2.06 7.51 3.78
CA GLN A 110 2.40 8.62 2.90
C GLN A 110 2.75 8.05 1.52
N ALA A 111 1.90 8.25 0.52
CA ALA A 111 2.10 7.65 -0.79
C ALA A 111 1.92 8.61 -1.97
N LEU A 112 2.95 8.63 -2.83
CA LEU A 112 2.92 9.19 -4.18
C LEU A 112 2.78 8.04 -5.18
N GLY A 113 1.58 7.79 -5.67
CA GLY A 113 1.36 6.82 -6.75
C GLY A 113 1.16 5.36 -6.34
N ASN A 114 0.11 4.72 -6.87
CA ASN A 114 -0.05 3.26 -6.83
C ASN A 114 -0.56 2.69 -8.16
N SER A 115 -0.67 1.37 -8.26
CA SER A 115 -1.37 0.65 -9.33
C SER A 115 -2.88 0.73 -9.16
N PHE A 116 -3.67 0.58 -10.24
CA PHE A 116 -5.10 0.25 -10.17
C PHE A 116 -5.27 -1.14 -9.57
N GLN A 117 -5.96 -1.24 -8.43
CA GLN A 117 -6.16 -2.50 -7.70
C GLN A 117 -7.63 -2.82 -7.44
N LEU A 118 -7.86 -4.11 -7.29
CA LEU A 118 -9.11 -4.75 -6.94
C LEU A 118 -8.88 -5.74 -5.80
N HIS A 119 -9.77 -5.71 -4.82
CA HIS A 119 -9.93 -6.78 -3.82
C HIS A 119 -11.27 -7.47 -4.07
N ILE A 120 -11.29 -8.81 -3.97
CA ILE A 120 -12.55 -9.54 -4.10
C ILE A 120 -13.48 -9.19 -2.93
N LYS A 121 -14.79 -9.21 -3.19
CA LYS A 121 -15.81 -8.90 -2.20
C LYS A 121 -15.79 -9.88 -1.04
N ASP A 122 -16.03 -9.38 0.16
CA ASP A 122 -16.22 -10.23 1.33
C ASP A 122 -17.33 -11.29 1.09
N GLY A 123 -17.11 -12.49 1.62
CA GLY A 123 -17.94 -13.68 1.35
C GLY A 123 -17.73 -14.34 -0.03
N THR A 124 -16.91 -13.78 -0.92
CA THR A 124 -16.57 -14.43 -2.20
C THR A 124 -15.56 -15.55 -1.96
N ALA A 125 -15.94 -16.79 -2.26
CA ALA A 125 -15.02 -17.93 -2.24
C ALA A 125 -14.19 -17.99 -3.52
N HIS A 126 -12.87 -17.98 -3.40
CA HIS A 126 -11.95 -18.11 -4.53
C HIS A 126 -10.70 -18.89 -4.12
N PRO A 127 -10.11 -19.74 -4.98
CA PRO A 127 -8.99 -20.62 -4.60
C PRO A 127 -7.68 -19.87 -4.26
N LYS A 128 -7.48 -18.69 -4.86
CA LYS A 128 -6.29 -17.85 -4.64
C LYS A 128 -6.60 -16.56 -3.87
N TRP A 129 -7.45 -15.73 -4.46
CA TRP A 129 -7.79 -14.41 -3.94
C TRP A 129 -8.59 -14.46 -2.65
N LYS A 130 -8.25 -13.58 -1.72
CA LYS A 130 -8.91 -13.38 -0.43
C LYS A 130 -9.46 -11.96 -0.35
N PRO A 131 -10.58 -11.74 0.35
CA PRO A 131 -11.07 -10.39 0.59
C PRO A 131 -10.08 -9.61 1.46
N LYS A 132 -10.01 -8.32 1.20
CA LYS A 132 -9.18 -7.35 1.93
C LYS A 132 -9.94 -6.03 1.96
N PRO A 133 -11.02 -5.95 2.75
CA PRO A 133 -11.74 -4.71 2.96
C PRO A 133 -10.81 -3.69 3.58
N GLU A 134 -10.95 -2.44 3.16
CA GLU A 134 -10.12 -1.32 3.63
C GLU A 134 -10.99 -0.10 3.97
N SER A 135 -10.45 0.83 4.74
CA SER A 135 -11.04 2.16 4.97
C SER A 135 -9.93 3.18 5.14
N TRP A 136 -10.13 4.38 4.59
CA TRP A 136 -9.10 5.41 4.53
C TRP A 136 -9.58 6.69 5.20
N TYR A 137 -8.85 7.12 6.22
CA TYR A 137 -9.03 8.43 6.85
C TYR A 137 -7.93 9.37 6.40
N TYR A 138 -8.30 10.51 5.81
CA TYR A 138 -7.36 11.47 5.22
C TYR A 138 -6.90 12.53 6.23
N PHE A 139 -5.59 12.65 6.43
CA PHE A 139 -5.00 13.74 7.22
C PHE A 139 -4.72 15.00 6.42
N GLU A 140 -4.61 14.86 5.10
CA GLU A 140 -4.42 15.93 4.14
C GLU A 140 -5.30 15.70 2.91
N PRO A 141 -5.59 16.72 2.09
CA PRO A 141 -6.30 16.53 0.83
C PRO A 141 -5.63 15.45 -0.03
N GLY A 142 -6.43 14.58 -0.63
CA GLY A 142 -5.97 13.44 -1.40
C GLY A 142 -6.25 13.53 -2.89
N PHE A 143 -5.68 12.57 -3.62
CA PHE A 143 -5.93 12.36 -5.04
C PHE A 143 -5.93 10.86 -5.35
N ILE A 144 -7.08 10.33 -5.77
CA ILE A 144 -7.30 8.90 -5.95
C ILE A 144 -8.12 8.57 -7.18
N THR A 145 -7.99 7.33 -7.63
CA THR A 145 -9.02 6.67 -8.45
C THR A 145 -9.84 5.69 -7.62
N LEU A 146 -11.16 5.71 -7.80
CA LEU A 146 -12.09 4.91 -7.03
C LEU A 146 -13.26 4.42 -7.87
N GLY A 147 -13.40 3.11 -8.03
CA GLY A 147 -14.47 2.55 -8.86
C GLY A 147 -14.29 2.80 -10.34
N VAL A 148 -15.14 2.15 -11.12
CA VAL A 148 -15.22 2.30 -12.56
C VAL A 148 -16.38 3.25 -12.88
N LYS A 149 -16.29 4.01 -13.97
CA LYS A 149 -17.38 4.92 -14.38
C LYS A 149 -18.63 4.11 -14.72
N ALA A 150 -19.81 4.64 -14.40
CA ALA A 150 -21.07 3.91 -14.59
C ALA A 150 -21.36 3.53 -16.05
N SER A 151 -20.90 4.34 -17.01
CA SER A 151 -21.10 4.14 -18.45
C SER A 151 -19.94 3.40 -19.12
N VAL A 152 -19.12 2.67 -18.35
CA VAL A 152 -17.95 1.99 -18.92
C VAL A 152 -18.40 0.86 -19.85
N ASP A 153 -17.73 0.76 -21.00
CA ASP A 153 -17.74 -0.44 -21.81
C ASP A 153 -16.59 -1.34 -21.33
N TRP A 154 -16.94 -2.50 -20.74
CA TRP A 154 -15.97 -3.41 -20.15
C TRP A 154 -15.07 -4.08 -21.18
N ASP A 155 -15.58 -4.35 -22.39
CA ASP A 155 -14.80 -4.97 -23.45
C ASP A 155 -13.75 -3.97 -23.97
N VAL A 156 -14.15 -2.71 -24.14
CA VAL A 156 -13.22 -1.62 -24.50
C VAL A 156 -12.20 -1.39 -23.39
N TYR A 157 -12.63 -1.41 -22.13
CA TYR A 157 -11.72 -1.24 -21.00
C TYR A 157 -10.69 -2.38 -20.95
N GLN A 158 -11.13 -3.64 -20.99
CA GLN A 158 -10.25 -4.80 -20.97
C GLN A 158 -9.28 -4.79 -22.15
N LYS A 159 -9.78 -4.50 -23.37
CA LYS A 159 -8.95 -4.43 -24.57
C LYS A 159 -7.89 -3.33 -24.46
N THR A 160 -8.28 -2.14 -24.02
CA THR A 160 -7.37 -1.00 -23.79
C THR A 160 -6.26 -1.39 -22.83
N MET A 161 -6.60 -1.98 -21.68
CA MET A 161 -5.60 -2.37 -20.68
C MET A 161 -4.68 -3.48 -21.20
N THR A 162 -5.23 -4.46 -21.91
CA THR A 162 -4.48 -5.58 -22.51
C THR A 162 -3.48 -5.08 -23.54
N ASP A 163 -3.93 -4.24 -24.48
CA ASP A 163 -3.08 -3.70 -25.53
C ASP A 163 -1.97 -2.81 -24.96
N LEU A 164 -2.31 -1.93 -24.02
CA LEU A 164 -1.32 -1.11 -23.31
C LEU A 164 -0.27 -1.98 -22.60
N ASN A 165 -0.70 -3.00 -21.85
CA ASN A 165 0.21 -3.90 -21.16
C ASN A 165 1.12 -4.66 -22.14
N ASN A 166 0.59 -5.15 -23.25
CA ASN A 166 1.38 -5.83 -24.28
C ASN A 166 2.47 -4.93 -24.87
N GLN A 167 2.16 -3.64 -25.11
CA GLN A 167 3.16 -2.69 -25.60
C GLN A 167 4.23 -2.39 -24.55
N ILE A 168 3.84 -2.20 -23.29
CA ILE A 168 4.79 -2.00 -22.17
C ILE A 168 5.72 -3.22 -22.02
N LEU A 169 5.19 -4.45 -22.11
CA LEU A 169 5.98 -5.68 -22.07
C LEU A 169 6.95 -5.78 -23.26
N ALA A 170 6.53 -5.36 -24.45
CA ALA A 170 7.40 -5.32 -25.63
C ALA A 170 8.57 -4.34 -25.43
N LEU A 171 8.32 -3.16 -24.86
CA LEU A 171 9.38 -2.21 -24.49
C LEU A 171 10.32 -2.80 -23.42
N GLY A 172 9.77 -3.48 -22.41
CA GLY A 172 10.56 -4.16 -21.38
C GLY A 172 11.52 -5.19 -21.96
N LYS A 173 11.09 -5.98 -22.94
CA LYS A 173 11.96 -6.93 -23.67
C LYS A 173 13.07 -6.24 -24.47
N GLN A 174 12.81 -5.07 -25.03
CA GLN A 174 13.83 -4.28 -25.72
C GLN A 174 14.88 -3.76 -24.73
N VAL A 175 14.46 -3.27 -23.56
CA VAL A 175 15.36 -2.86 -22.47
C VAL A 175 16.20 -4.04 -21.98
N ALA A 176 15.58 -5.18 -21.70
CA ALA A 176 16.27 -6.38 -21.22
C ALA A 176 17.32 -6.90 -22.21
N THR A 177 17.15 -6.63 -23.52
CA THR A 177 18.09 -7.04 -24.57
C THR A 177 19.06 -5.92 -24.99
N GLY A 178 19.05 -4.77 -24.30
CA GLY A 178 19.91 -3.62 -24.60
C GLY A 178 19.56 -2.88 -25.90
N ARG A 179 18.42 -3.19 -26.53
CA ARG A 179 17.96 -2.54 -27.76
C ARG A 179 17.32 -1.17 -27.52
N LEU A 180 16.84 -0.93 -26.30
CA LEU A 180 16.24 0.33 -25.90
C LEU A 180 16.79 0.74 -24.52
N GLU A 181 17.16 2.00 -24.37
CA GLU A 181 17.57 2.53 -23.06
C GLU A 181 16.36 2.72 -22.15
N ILE A 182 16.50 2.44 -20.86
CA ILE A 182 15.40 2.57 -19.88
C ILE A 182 14.79 3.98 -19.84
N ILE A 183 15.58 5.03 -20.08
CA ILE A 183 15.07 6.41 -20.10
C ILE A 183 14.13 6.61 -21.29
N LYS A 184 14.52 6.13 -22.48
CA LYS A 184 13.67 6.20 -23.70
C LYS A 184 12.42 5.34 -23.54
N ALA A 185 12.55 4.13 -23.00
CA ALA A 185 11.41 3.27 -22.70
C ALA A 185 10.40 3.95 -21.77
N LYS A 186 10.87 4.65 -20.72
CA LYS A 186 9.98 5.41 -19.83
C LYS A 186 9.24 6.55 -20.53
N THR A 187 9.90 7.25 -21.46
CA THR A 187 9.25 8.28 -22.28
C THR A 187 8.16 7.67 -23.16
N GLU A 188 8.48 6.60 -23.89
CA GLU A 188 7.52 5.91 -24.77
C GLU A 188 6.33 5.33 -23.97
N ILE A 189 6.59 4.77 -22.78
CA ILE A 189 5.53 4.33 -21.86
C ILE A 189 4.62 5.49 -21.45
N GLY A 190 5.18 6.66 -21.17
CA GLY A 190 4.41 7.87 -20.85
C GLY A 190 3.48 8.30 -21.99
N GLU A 191 3.97 8.23 -23.24
CA GLU A 191 3.17 8.50 -24.44
C GLU A 191 2.07 7.44 -24.62
N LEU A 192 2.38 6.16 -24.45
CA LEU A 192 1.38 5.08 -24.51
C LEU A 192 0.29 5.28 -23.46
N ILE A 193 0.64 5.58 -22.22
CA ILE A 193 -0.32 5.83 -21.14
C ILE A 193 -1.22 7.03 -21.48
N THR A 194 -0.65 8.09 -22.05
CA THR A 194 -1.42 9.26 -22.52
C THR A 194 -2.39 8.89 -23.63
N ASN A 195 -1.94 8.08 -24.60
CA ASN A 195 -2.73 7.68 -25.75
C ASN A 195 -3.87 6.70 -25.41
N TYR A 196 -3.59 5.71 -24.56
CA TYR A 196 -4.60 4.74 -24.11
C TYR A 196 -5.52 5.30 -23.02
N ASN A 197 -5.06 6.30 -22.27
CA ASN A 197 -5.78 6.99 -21.20
C ASN A 197 -6.57 6.05 -20.25
N PRO A 198 -5.90 5.26 -19.40
CA PRO A 198 -6.59 4.37 -18.44
C PRO A 198 -7.57 5.10 -17.51
N TRP A 199 -7.37 6.39 -17.25
CA TRP A 199 -8.28 7.22 -16.45
C TRP A 199 -9.60 7.56 -17.17
N ALA A 200 -9.73 7.24 -18.46
CA ALA A 200 -11.00 7.31 -19.16
C ALA A 200 -12.06 6.37 -18.55
N PHE A 201 -11.64 5.28 -17.89
CA PHE A 201 -12.53 4.23 -17.41
C PHE A 201 -12.86 4.30 -15.92
N VAL A 202 -12.03 4.95 -15.09
CA VAL A 202 -12.19 4.97 -13.63
C VAL A 202 -12.64 6.34 -13.10
N ASN A 203 -13.33 6.37 -11.96
CA ASN A 203 -13.64 7.67 -11.34
C ASN A 203 -12.38 8.23 -10.67
N VAL A 204 -12.20 9.54 -10.78
CA VAL A 204 -11.09 10.27 -10.20
C VAL A 204 -11.67 11.20 -9.13
N LEU A 205 -11.17 11.11 -7.91
CA LEU A 205 -11.70 11.85 -6.77
C LEU A 205 -10.60 12.66 -6.08
N HIS A 206 -11.04 13.73 -5.42
CA HIS A 206 -10.19 14.63 -4.63
C HIS A 206 -10.72 14.71 -3.19
N PRO A 207 -10.47 13.67 -2.37
CA PRO A 207 -10.89 13.67 -0.97
C PRO A 207 -10.33 14.90 -0.26
N GLN A 208 -11.15 15.50 0.59
CA GLN A 208 -10.70 16.59 1.45
C GLN A 208 -9.97 16.03 2.67
N LYS A 209 -9.25 16.89 3.38
CA LYS A 209 -8.77 16.59 4.72
C LYS A 209 -9.94 16.15 5.62
N ASP A 210 -9.67 15.22 6.51
CA ASP A 210 -10.61 14.58 7.44
C ASP A 210 -11.74 13.77 6.76
N ALA A 211 -11.64 13.55 5.44
CA ALA A 211 -12.55 12.63 4.75
C ALA A 211 -12.30 11.18 5.19
N LEU A 212 -13.40 10.44 5.31
CA LEU A 212 -13.40 8.99 5.47
C LEU A 212 -13.95 8.36 4.20
N ILE A 213 -13.19 7.42 3.62
CA ILE A 213 -13.64 6.59 2.51
C ILE A 213 -13.73 5.15 3.02
N ASP A 214 -14.94 4.59 2.98
CA ASP A 214 -15.20 3.21 3.33
C ASP A 214 -15.16 2.33 2.08
N LEU A 215 -14.19 1.41 2.04
CA LEU A 215 -13.98 0.43 0.97
C LEU A 215 -14.20 -0.99 1.48
N SER A 216 -14.89 -1.14 2.61
CA SER A 216 -15.25 -2.43 3.19
C SER A 216 -16.09 -3.32 2.25
N PRO A 217 -16.90 -2.80 1.31
CA PRO A 217 -17.54 -3.66 0.30
C PRO A 217 -16.57 -4.31 -0.70
N CYS A 218 -15.29 -3.89 -0.72
CA CYS A 218 -14.28 -4.20 -1.73
C CYS A 218 -14.73 -3.77 -3.15
N GLY A 219 -14.04 -4.23 -4.21
CA GLY A 219 -14.28 -3.82 -5.61
C GLY A 219 -13.05 -3.20 -6.27
N ILE A 220 -13.17 -2.67 -7.49
CA ILE A 220 -12.06 -1.94 -8.15
C ILE A 220 -11.98 -0.59 -7.45
N HIS A 221 -10.94 -0.31 -6.67
CA HIS A 221 -11.01 0.86 -5.78
C HIS A 221 -9.72 1.59 -5.47
N HIS A 222 -8.61 1.28 -6.13
CA HIS A 222 -7.36 1.78 -5.59
C HIS A 222 -6.39 2.21 -6.68
N SER A 223 -6.11 3.51 -6.75
CA SER A 223 -4.75 4.00 -6.99
C SER A 223 -4.58 5.36 -6.34
N TRP A 224 -3.47 5.53 -5.61
CA TRP A 224 -2.96 6.85 -5.26
C TRP A 224 -2.54 7.52 -6.56
N GLU A 225 -3.12 8.67 -6.87
CA GLU A 225 -2.75 9.41 -8.05
C GLU A 225 -1.56 10.34 -7.77
N GLU A 226 -0.80 10.64 -8.82
CA GLU A 226 0.42 11.44 -8.75
C GLU A 226 0.15 12.81 -9.36
N ASP A 227 0.06 13.83 -8.52
CA ASP A 227 0.08 15.23 -8.91
C ASP A 227 0.86 15.98 -7.83
N THR A 228 2.18 16.02 -7.99
CA THR A 228 3.08 16.64 -6.99
C THR A 228 2.98 18.16 -6.97
N GLN A 229 2.32 18.78 -7.96
CA GLN A 229 2.08 20.22 -7.96
C GLN A 229 0.93 20.57 -7.01
N LYS A 230 -0.19 19.84 -7.10
CA LYS A 230 -1.38 20.06 -6.27
C LYS A 230 -1.33 19.31 -4.94
N TYR A 231 -0.73 18.12 -4.93
CA TYR A 231 -0.62 17.20 -3.78
C TYR A 231 0.86 16.82 -3.55
N PRO A 232 1.72 17.77 -3.14
CA PRO A 232 3.16 17.55 -3.02
C PRO A 232 3.53 16.45 -2.01
N LEU A 233 2.67 16.20 -1.02
CA LEU A 233 2.87 15.15 -0.02
C LEU A 233 2.30 13.79 -0.45
N GLY A 234 1.57 13.74 -1.56
CA GLY A 234 0.76 12.59 -1.95
C GLY A 234 -0.44 12.41 -1.05
N ASN A 235 -0.88 11.17 -0.90
CA ASN A 235 -1.96 10.81 0.02
C ASN A 235 -1.36 10.54 1.40
N ILE A 236 -1.85 11.27 2.42
CA ILE A 236 -1.52 11.07 3.83
C ILE A 236 -2.75 10.51 4.53
N ILE A 237 -2.74 9.23 4.86
CA ILE A 237 -3.92 8.52 5.36
C ILE A 237 -3.62 7.58 6.52
N TYR A 238 -4.63 7.34 7.36
CA TYR A 238 -4.75 6.05 8.03
C TYR A 238 -5.53 5.08 7.14
N GLU A 239 -4.93 3.92 6.90
CA GLU A 239 -5.51 2.80 6.17
C GLU A 239 -5.76 1.67 7.17
N LEU A 240 -7.03 1.39 7.43
CA LEU A 240 -7.47 0.24 8.22
C LEU A 240 -7.85 -0.87 7.25
N GLN A 241 -7.27 -2.06 7.38
CA GLN A 241 -7.55 -3.19 6.51
C GLN A 241 -7.40 -4.53 7.24
N LEU A 242 -7.83 -5.62 6.62
CA LEU A 242 -7.44 -6.96 7.09
C LEU A 242 -5.93 -7.19 6.90
N ASP A 243 -5.32 -7.87 7.86
CA ASP A 243 -3.92 -8.30 7.79
C ASP A 243 -3.78 -9.54 6.87
N VAL A 244 -3.88 -9.27 5.57
CA VAL A 244 -3.75 -10.24 4.49
C VAL A 244 -2.71 -9.73 3.49
N LEU A 245 -1.81 -10.63 3.07
CA LEU A 245 -0.75 -10.30 2.14
C LEU A 245 -1.29 -9.96 0.75
N ASP A 246 -0.69 -8.95 0.14
CA ASP A 246 -1.01 -8.46 -1.21
C ASP A 246 -0.98 -9.57 -2.28
N GLU A 247 -0.09 -10.56 -2.16
CA GLU A 247 0.06 -11.66 -3.13
C GLU A 247 -1.20 -12.54 -3.31
N VAL A 248 -2.03 -12.59 -2.27
CA VAL A 248 -3.29 -13.35 -2.26
C VAL A 248 -4.51 -12.45 -2.12
N ALA A 249 -4.37 -11.13 -2.05
CA ALA A 249 -5.50 -10.23 -1.87
C ALA A 249 -5.60 -9.11 -2.91
N THR A 250 -4.53 -8.82 -3.65
CA THR A 250 -4.47 -7.66 -4.53
C THR A 250 -4.37 -8.07 -5.99
N ILE A 251 -5.43 -7.79 -6.75
CA ILE A 251 -5.51 -7.98 -8.20
C ILE A 251 -5.19 -6.65 -8.86
N ARG A 252 -4.27 -6.62 -9.83
CA ARG A 252 -3.83 -5.37 -10.49
C ARG A 252 -4.07 -5.42 -11.98
N ASN A 253 -4.76 -4.43 -12.54
CA ASN A 253 -4.96 -4.33 -14.00
C ASN A 253 -4.15 -3.18 -14.64
N PHE A 254 -3.58 -2.26 -13.85
CA PHE A 254 -2.70 -1.19 -14.32
C PHE A 254 -1.64 -0.85 -13.27
N ASP A 255 -0.35 -0.78 -13.59
CA ASP A 255 0.72 -0.35 -12.66
C ASP A 255 1.43 0.92 -13.13
N LYS A 256 0.71 1.80 -13.85
CA LYS A 256 1.22 3.09 -14.34
C LYS A 256 2.51 2.98 -15.17
N GLY A 257 2.70 1.86 -15.85
CA GLY A 257 3.88 1.59 -16.66
C GLY A 257 5.20 1.55 -15.89
N LYS A 258 5.17 1.31 -14.58
CA LYS A 258 6.37 1.15 -13.76
C LYS A 258 7.22 0.00 -14.31
N MET A 259 8.47 0.32 -14.63
CA MET A 259 9.46 -0.60 -15.18
C MET A 259 10.78 -0.47 -14.43
N ALA A 260 11.36 -1.61 -14.06
CA ALA A 260 12.67 -1.69 -13.43
C ALA A 260 13.80 -1.48 -14.46
N LYS A 261 15.02 -1.27 -13.98
CA LYS A 261 16.18 -0.97 -14.85
C LYS A 261 16.53 -2.10 -15.82
N ASP A 262 16.19 -3.33 -15.46
CA ASP A 262 16.38 -4.54 -16.27
C ASP A 262 15.24 -4.78 -17.28
N GLY A 263 14.27 -3.86 -17.37
CA GLY A 263 13.11 -3.99 -18.24
C GLY A 263 11.97 -4.82 -17.66
N THR A 264 12.11 -5.36 -16.43
CA THR A 264 11.03 -6.12 -15.79
C THR A 264 9.88 -5.21 -15.35
N THR A 265 8.66 -5.74 -15.47
CA THR A 265 7.43 -5.09 -15.02
C THR A 265 6.68 -6.02 -14.09
N ARG A 266 5.82 -5.46 -13.24
CA ARG A 266 4.97 -6.25 -12.35
C ARG A 266 3.92 -7.02 -13.17
N PRO A 267 3.68 -8.30 -12.90
CA PRO A 267 2.59 -9.04 -13.54
C PRO A 267 1.22 -8.44 -13.22
N LEU A 268 0.40 -8.27 -14.25
CA LEU A 268 -0.98 -7.79 -14.16
C LEU A 268 -1.98 -8.94 -14.35
N GLN A 269 -3.20 -8.75 -13.85
CA GLN A 269 -4.35 -9.65 -13.94
C GLN A 269 -5.49 -8.87 -14.60
N ILE A 270 -5.38 -8.69 -15.92
CA ILE A 270 -6.32 -7.91 -16.75
C ILE A 270 -7.49 -8.80 -17.18
#